data_AF-A0A7W4CGU2-F1
#
_entry.id   AF-A0A7W4CGU2-F1
#
_cell.length_a   1.000
_cell.length_b   1.000
_cell.length_c   1.000
_cell.angle_alpha   90.00
_cell.angle_beta   90.00
_cell.angle_gamma   90.00
#
_symmetry.space_group_name_H-M   'P 1'
#
loop_
_entity.id
_entity.type
_entity.pdbx_description
1 polymer ?
#
loop_
_entity_poly.entity_id
_entity_poly.type
_entity_poly.pdbx_seq_one_letter_code
_entity_poly.pdbx_strand_id
1 'polypeptide(L)'
;MSEAMLIDKQHLITTLKRQLEPTRTERHATPDVSWVVPMVRDVLLEEIMAHARGNQLKAARQLGINRGTLRNYLTQFDEVRYR
;
A
#
# COMPACT_ATOMS: atom_id res chain seq x y z
N MET A 1 -15.00 -9.41 19.95
CA MET A 1 -14.92 -8.28 19.02
C MET A 1 -13.94 -8.67 17.93
N SER A 2 -14.40 -8.91 16.71
CA SER A 2 -13.51 -9.26 15.60
C SER A 2 -12.66 -8.04 15.26
N GLU A 3 -11.34 -8.20 15.27
CA GLU A 3 -10.37 -7.19 14.88
C GLU A 3 -10.67 -6.76 13.44
N ALA A 4 -11.00 -5.49 13.22
CA ALA A 4 -11.25 -4.98 11.88
C ALA A 4 -9.96 -5.12 11.08
N MET A 5 -9.95 -6.00 10.08
CA MET A 5 -8.79 -6.16 9.21
C MET A 5 -8.56 -4.87 8.42
N LEU A 6 -7.39 -4.24 8.60
CA LEU A 6 -7.00 -3.02 7.89
C LEU A 6 -7.01 -3.18 6.36
N ILE A 7 -6.74 -4.41 5.89
CA ILE A 7 -6.89 -4.81 4.49
C ILE A 7 -7.68 -6.12 4.43
N ASP A 8 -8.87 -6.10 3.85
CA ASP A 8 -9.57 -7.33 3.47
C ASP A 8 -8.89 -7.96 2.25
N LYS A 9 -8.00 -8.92 2.53
CA LYS A 9 -7.25 -9.66 1.51
C LYS A 9 -8.15 -10.33 0.48
N GLN A 10 -9.26 -10.93 0.91
CA GLN A 10 -10.13 -11.68 0.00
C GLN A 10 -10.89 -10.71 -0.92
N HIS A 11 -11.38 -9.61 -0.36
CA HIS A 11 -12.03 -8.56 -1.14
C HIS A 11 -11.06 -7.91 -2.13
N LEU A 12 -9.84 -7.57 -1.70
CA LEU A 12 -8.80 -7.00 -2.56
C LEU A 12 -8.47 -7.91 -3.74
N ILE A 13 -8.20 -9.19 -3.48
CA ILE A 13 -7.89 -10.16 -4.55
C ILE A 13 -9.05 -10.30 -5.53
N THR A 14 -10.29 -10.39 -5.01
CA THR A 14 -11.48 -10.54 -5.86
C THR A 14 -11.68 -9.32 -6.76
N THR A 15 -11.53 -8.11 -6.21
CA THR A 15 -11.67 -6.86 -6.96
C THR A 15 -10.57 -6.69 -8.00
N LEU A 16 -9.31 -7.00 -7.67
CA LEU A 16 -8.19 -6.94 -8.62
C LEU A 16 -8.37 -7.92 -9.78
N LYS A 17 -8.77 -9.16 -9.48
CA LYS A 17 -9.07 -10.15 -10.52
C LYS A 17 -10.11 -9.61 -11.49
N ARG A 18 -11.22 -9.09 -10.97
CA ARG A 18 -12.30 -8.49 -11.78
C ARG A 18 -11.81 -7.33 -12.65
N GLN A 19 -11.01 -6.41 -12.11
CA GLN A 19 -10.47 -5.28 -12.88
C GLN A 19 -9.49 -5.70 -13.96
N LEU A 20 -8.72 -6.77 -13.72
CA LEU A 20 -7.73 -7.29 -14.66
C LEU A 20 -8.33 -8.27 -15.69
N GLU A 21 -9.60 -8.69 -15.57
CA GLU A 21 -10.23 -9.59 -16.56
C GLU A 21 -10.08 -9.16 -18.03
N PRO A 22 -10.20 -7.86 -18.40
CA PRO A 22 -9.98 -7.41 -19.78
C PRO A 22 -8.60 -7.79 -20.34
N THR A 23 -7.56 -7.84 -19.49
CA THR A 23 -6.20 -8.21 -19.91
C THR A 23 -6.05 -9.67 -20.34
N ARG A 24 -7.03 -10.52 -20.03
CA ARG A 24 -7.04 -11.94 -20.41
C ARG A 24 -7.53 -12.17 -21.83
N THR A 25 -8.31 -11.24 -22.36
CA THR A 25 -8.98 -11.38 -23.66
C THR A 25 -8.43 -10.37 -24.67
N GLU A 26 -8.08 -9.17 -24.23
CA GLU A 26 -7.60 -8.08 -25.07
C GLU A 26 -6.12 -7.76 -24.79
N ARG A 27 -5.27 -7.88 -25.81
CA ARG A 27 -3.82 -7.66 -25.71
C ARG A 27 -3.44 -6.22 -25.29
N HIS A 28 -4.30 -5.25 -25.58
CA HIS A 28 -4.05 -3.83 -25.35
C HIS A 28 -4.91 -3.25 -24.23
N ALA A 29 -5.60 -4.09 -23.45
CA ALA A 29 -6.35 -3.61 -22.30
C ALA A 29 -5.41 -3.01 -21.24
N THR A 30 -5.69 -1.78 -20.84
CA THR A 30 -4.94 -1.05 -19.80
C THR A 30 -5.87 -0.63 -18.66
N PRO A 31 -6.44 -1.58 -17.90
CA PRO A 31 -7.26 -1.25 -16.74
C PRO A 31 -6.44 -0.46 -15.72
N ASP A 32 -7.05 0.57 -15.12
CA ASP A 32 -6.37 1.37 -14.11
C ASP A 32 -6.28 0.63 -12.77
N VAL A 33 -5.05 0.29 -12.40
CA VAL A 33 -4.66 -0.29 -11.11
C VAL A 33 -3.56 0.53 -10.43
N SER A 34 -3.38 1.79 -10.83
CA SER A 34 -2.36 2.69 -10.29
C SER A 34 -2.52 2.94 -8.78
N TRP A 35 -3.74 2.81 -8.27
CA TRP A 35 -4.12 2.99 -6.86
C TRP A 35 -3.71 1.83 -5.94
N VAL A 36 -3.43 0.65 -6.48
CA VAL A 36 -3.29 -0.59 -5.68
C VAL A 36 -2.04 -0.55 -4.80
N VAL A 37 -0.90 -0.21 -5.40
CA VAL A 37 0.37 -0.15 -4.67
C VAL A 37 0.36 0.99 -3.64
N PRO A 38 -0.07 2.23 -3.96
CA PRO A 38 -0.25 3.28 -2.96
C PRO A 38 -1.14 2.85 -1.80
N MET A 39 -2.33 2.29 -2.08
CA MET A 39 -3.27 1.89 -1.03
C MET A 39 -2.66 0.90 -0.03
N VAL A 40 -2.02 -0.17 -0.53
CA VAL A 40 -1.39 -1.19 0.34
C VAL A 40 -0.18 -0.60 1.09
N ARG A 41 0.62 0.22 0.40
CA ARG A 41 1.81 0.86 0.98
C ARG A 41 1.42 1.80 2.11
N ASP A 42 0.39 2.60 1.93
CA ASP A 42 0.01 3.65 2.88
C ASP A 42 -0.47 3.06 4.21
N VAL A 43 -1.28 1.99 4.15
CA VAL A 43 -1.64 1.20 5.35
C VAL A 43 -0.40 0.63 6.03
N LEU A 44 0.53 0.06 5.26
CA LEU A 44 1.77 -0.50 5.79
C LEU A 44 2.64 0.58 6.46
N LEU A 45 2.72 1.78 5.89
CA LEU A 45 3.50 2.90 6.44
C LEU A 45 2.91 3.38 7.76
N GLU A 46 1.59 3.50 7.87
CA GLU A 46 0.93 3.89 9.12
C GLU A 46 1.21 2.88 10.23
N GLU A 47 0.99 1.59 9.96
CA GLU A 47 1.19 0.53 10.93
C GLU A 47 2.65 0.36 11.35
N ILE A 48 3.59 0.41 10.40
CA ILE A 48 5.01 0.26 10.76
C ILE A 48 5.54 1.46 11.53
N MET A 49 5.05 2.67 11.24
CA MET A 49 5.45 3.87 11.97
C MET A 49 4.85 3.87 13.37
N ALA A 50 3.60 3.41 13.54
CA ALA A 50 2.99 3.19 14.84
C ALA A 50 3.77 2.12 15.66
N HIS A 51 4.05 0.98 15.05
CA HIS A 51 4.85 -0.10 15.67
C HIS A 51 6.28 0.34 16.03
N ALA A 52 6.89 1.18 15.20
CA ALA A 52 8.22 1.74 15.43
C ALA A 52 8.20 2.97 16.36
N ARG A 53 7.02 3.43 16.82
CA ARG A 53 6.83 4.64 17.64
C ARG A 53 7.50 5.87 17.01
N GLY A 54 7.30 6.05 15.70
CA GLY A 54 7.89 7.15 14.93
C GLY A 54 9.36 6.98 14.54
N ASN A 55 10.05 5.92 14.99
CA ASN A 55 11.46 5.70 14.67
C ASN A 55 11.62 5.16 13.23
N GLN A 56 11.89 6.07 12.30
CA GLN A 56 12.10 5.74 10.88
C GLN A 56 13.24 4.74 10.64
N LEU A 57 14.32 4.78 11.42
CA LEU A 57 15.42 3.83 11.23
C LEU A 57 15.01 2.41 11.63
N LYS A 58 14.23 2.28 12.71
CA LYS A 58 13.66 0.99 13.14
C LYS A 58 12.65 0.48 12.10
N ALA A 59 11.73 1.33 11.64
CA ALA A 59 10.74 0.99 10.62
C ALA A 59 11.41 0.55 9.31
N ALA A 60 12.40 1.31 8.83
CA ALA A 60 13.12 0.98 7.59
C ALA A 60 13.86 -0.37 7.69
N ARG A 61 14.47 -0.66 8.84
CA ARG A 61 15.09 -1.98 9.09
C ARG A 61 14.07 -3.11 9.10
N GLN A 62 12.91 -2.92 9.73
CA GLN A 62 11.85 -3.93 9.77
C GLN A 62 11.25 -4.20 8.38
N LEU A 63 11.12 -3.16 7.56
CA LEU A 63 10.68 -3.28 6.16
C LEU A 63 11.76 -3.81 5.22
N GLY A 64 13.03 -3.86 5.63
CA GLY A 64 14.15 -4.23 4.77
C GLY A 64 14.43 -3.21 3.65
N ILE A 65 14.11 -1.94 3.86
CA ILE A 65 14.32 -0.87 2.87
C ILE A 65 15.33 0.16 3.37
N ASN A 66 15.91 0.92 2.44
CA ASN A 66 16.73 2.06 2.80
C ASN A 66 15.89 3.13 3.52
N ARG A 67 16.45 3.76 4.56
CA ARG A 67 15.78 4.86 5.30
C ARG A 67 15.37 6.01 4.37
N GLY A 68 16.18 6.36 3.38
CA GLY A 68 15.87 7.38 2.39
C GLY A 68 14.63 7.03 1.56
N THR A 69 14.47 5.75 1.20
CA THR A 69 13.27 5.23 0.54
C THR A 69 12.05 5.37 1.44
N LEU A 70 12.15 4.95 2.71
CA LEU A 70 11.06 5.13 3.68
C LEU A 70 10.66 6.61 3.82
N ARG A 71 11.65 7.50 3.94
CA ARG A 71 11.40 8.95 4.06
C ARG A 71 10.62 9.47 2.84
N ASN A 72 11.03 9.09 1.63
CA ASN A 72 10.35 9.54 0.41
C ASN A 72 8.90 9.03 0.36
N TYR A 73 8.65 7.79 0.78
CA TYR A 73 7.29 7.27 0.88
C TYR A 73 6.45 8.00 1.92
N LEU A 74 7.02 8.35 3.08
CA LEU A 74 6.32 9.13 4.10
C LEU A 74 5.98 10.54 3.60
N THR A 75 6.89 11.21 2.89
CA THR A 75 6.60 12.52 2.29
C THR A 75 5.46 12.45 1.29
N GLN A 76 5.45 11.44 0.40
CA GLN A 76 4.34 11.23 -0.53
C GLN A 76 3.02 10.94 0.19
N PHE A 77 3.08 10.15 1.25
CA PHE A 77 1.91 9.81 2.05
C PHE A 77 1.30 11.04 2.73
N ASP A 78 2.13 11.87 3.36
CA ASP A 78 1.70 13.12 3.98
C ASP A 78 1.08 14.07 2.94
N GLU A 79 1.70 14.22 1.76
CA GLU A 79 1.15 15.06 0.67
C GLU A 79 -0.22 14.63 0.18
N VAL A 80 -0.51 13.33 0.16
CA VAL A 80 -1.81 12.79 -0.25
C VAL A 80 -2.84 12.89 0.88
N ARG A 81 -2.43 12.66 2.13
CA ARG A 81 -3.33 12.61 3.30
C ARG A 81 -3.90 13.98 3.69
N TYR A 82 -3.21 15.07 3.38
CA TYR A 82 -3.63 16.44 3.73
C TYR A 82 -4.18 17.26 2.54
N ARG A 83 -4.52 16.61 1.43
CA ARG A 83 -5.28 17.22 0.32
C ARG A 83 -6.75 16.84 0.40
#